data_AF-A0A561VP46-F1
#
_entry.id   AF-A0A561VP46-F1
#
_cell.length_a   1.000
_cell.length_b   1.000
_cell.length_c   1.000
_cell.angle_alpha   90.00
_cell.angle_beta   90.00
_cell.angle_gamma   90.00
#
_symmetry.space_group_name_H-M   'P 1'
#
loop_
_entity.id
_entity.type
_entity.pdbx_description
1 polymer ?
#
loop_
_entity_poly.entity_id
_entity_poly.type
_entity_poly.pdbx_seq_one_letter_code
_entity_poly.pdbx_strand_id
1 'polypeptide(L)'
;MSDERPSPDGPATFREVFGQSEYRAIFVATVFSWVGDYVAKAAVTVLVYRQSESIALSAAAFAVSYLPWLVGGPLLAALAERYRYRQVMVVCDLIRMALMALIALPGVPVWVILTLLFATTLANPPSQAARSALMPAILTGDRLVLGLSLNASSAQAAQVVGYLLGAALAAVNPTVALLINAATFAGSAALTRFGVRDREPAMTAAHRSHLLRETGQGFQIVFGTPVLRAIAVLVFSAMLFSIVPEGLAAAWAGERSGDGLDSGVAQAVIMAANPVGFILGGLVVGRAVAPARRLALMRPLAVIAPLVLVPTLLDPPPVVVALLAAACGFAAAGLLPTANGLFVRALPNGYRARAFGVMATGMQVIQGASVLVTGLLADRFSIPLVVGLWSAAGVVLMLVTALRWPDGETIDAAVAAADRANRDDAAARDSAHGPGGRPRAGRATDGRSGGRRSHAVT
;
A
#
# COMPACT_ATOMS: atom_id res chain seq x y z
N MET A 1 28.74 23.22 6.35
CA MET A 1 27.36 23.72 6.42
C MET A 1 26.72 23.37 5.11
N SER A 2 25.90 22.31 5.09
CA SER A 2 25.13 21.91 3.92
C SER A 2 24.16 23.02 3.55
N ASP A 3 24.23 23.47 2.31
CA ASP A 3 23.36 24.48 1.72
C ASP A 3 21.97 23.83 1.46
N GLU A 4 21.29 23.41 2.52
CA GLU A 4 19.83 23.27 2.53
C GLU A 4 19.26 24.69 2.46
N ARG A 5 19.39 25.32 1.29
CA ARG A 5 18.59 26.49 0.98
C ARG A 5 17.14 26.00 1.03
N PRO A 6 16.29 26.54 1.91
CA PRO A 6 14.86 26.41 1.74
C PRO A 6 14.55 26.79 0.30
N SER A 7 13.70 26.03 -0.39
CA SER A 7 13.21 26.48 -1.70
C SER A 7 12.79 27.95 -1.58
N PRO A 8 13.22 28.84 -2.49
CA PRO A 8 12.89 30.27 -2.42
C PRO A 8 11.38 30.54 -2.53
N ASP A 9 10.62 29.54 -2.96
CA ASP A 9 9.17 29.49 -2.96
C ASP A 9 8.71 28.71 -1.71
N GLY A 10 7.72 29.22 -0.96
CA GLY A 10 7.21 28.64 0.28
C GLY A 10 6.69 27.18 0.19
N PRO A 11 5.90 26.70 1.17
CA PRO A 11 5.44 25.31 1.18
C PRO A 11 4.76 24.95 -0.16
N ALA A 12 5.20 23.85 -0.77
CA ALA A 12 4.75 23.44 -2.10
C ALA A 12 3.23 23.45 -2.23
N THR A 13 2.70 24.05 -3.29
CA THR A 13 1.25 24.16 -3.50
C THR A 13 0.68 22.99 -4.33
N PHE A 14 -0.61 22.69 -4.17
CA PHE A 14 -1.30 21.67 -4.99
C PHE A 14 -1.14 21.93 -6.50
N ARG A 15 -1.15 23.21 -6.90
CA ARG A 15 -1.00 23.63 -8.30
C ARG A 15 0.35 23.25 -8.87
N GLU A 16 1.43 23.32 -8.09
CA GLU A 16 2.76 22.92 -8.53
C GLU A 16 2.88 21.40 -8.71
N VAL A 17 2.26 20.63 -7.82
CA VAL A 17 2.25 19.16 -7.91
C VAL A 17 1.47 18.69 -9.14
N PHE A 18 0.26 19.22 -9.36
CA PHE A 18 -0.55 18.91 -10.55
C PHE A 18 -0.07 19.59 -11.85
N GLY A 19 0.84 20.56 -11.73
CA GLY A 19 1.54 21.18 -12.86
C GLY A 19 2.47 20.19 -13.58
N GLN A 20 2.95 19.16 -12.88
CA GLN A 20 3.75 18.09 -13.48
C GLN A 20 2.85 17.11 -14.24
N SER A 21 2.98 17.07 -15.57
CA SER A 21 2.15 16.23 -16.44
C SER A 21 2.30 14.73 -16.16
N GLU A 22 3.53 14.28 -15.86
CA GLU A 22 3.83 12.88 -15.52
C GLU A 22 3.15 12.48 -14.20
N TYR A 23 3.17 13.36 -13.18
CA TYR A 23 2.48 13.11 -11.92
C TYR A 23 0.96 13.04 -12.13
N ARG A 24 0.38 13.98 -12.87
CA ARG A 24 -1.06 13.98 -13.16
C ARG A 24 -1.50 12.70 -13.85
N ALA A 25 -0.74 12.22 -14.83
CA ALA A 25 -1.03 10.99 -15.54
C ALA A 25 -1.01 9.77 -14.60
N ILE A 26 0.03 9.62 -13.78
CA ILE A 26 0.16 8.52 -12.82
C ILE A 26 -0.92 8.60 -11.74
N PHE A 27 -1.20 9.80 -11.24
CA PHE A 27 -2.22 10.04 -10.22
C PHE A 27 -3.60 9.58 -10.72
N VAL A 28 -4.03 10.05 -11.90
CA VAL A 28 -5.33 9.67 -12.47
C VAL A 28 -5.36 8.16 -12.78
N ALA A 29 -4.30 7.61 -13.37
CA ALA A 29 -4.19 6.18 -13.64
C ALA A 29 -4.31 5.33 -12.36
N THR A 30 -3.69 5.80 -11.27
CA THR A 30 -3.70 5.12 -9.97
C THR A 30 -5.08 5.19 -9.31
N VAL A 31 -5.73 6.36 -9.35
CA VAL A 31 -7.10 6.53 -8.82
C VAL A 31 -8.08 5.64 -9.58
N PHE A 32 -7.99 5.57 -10.91
CA PHE A 32 -8.82 4.67 -11.72
C PHE A 32 -8.62 3.21 -11.32
N SER A 33 -7.36 2.78 -11.20
CA SER A 33 -7.03 1.42 -10.77
C SER A 33 -7.55 1.11 -9.36
N TRP A 34 -7.48 2.06 -8.42
CA TRP A 34 -7.99 1.84 -7.06
C TRP A 34 -9.51 1.76 -7.02
N VAL A 35 -10.22 2.69 -7.68
CA VAL A 35 -11.68 2.64 -7.75
C VAL A 35 -12.14 1.31 -8.35
N GLY A 36 -11.53 0.91 -9.47
CA GLY A 36 -11.80 -0.38 -10.11
C GLY A 36 -11.57 -1.57 -9.19
N ASP A 37 -10.43 -1.61 -8.48
CA ASP A 37 -10.11 -2.67 -7.53
C ASP A 37 -11.18 -2.84 -6.46
N TYR A 38 -11.65 -1.74 -5.87
CA TYR A 38 -12.67 -1.79 -4.82
C TYR A 38 -14.06 -2.08 -5.37
N VAL A 39 -14.39 -1.62 -6.58
CA VAL A 39 -15.61 -2.02 -7.32
C VAL A 39 -15.63 -3.53 -7.51
N ALA A 40 -14.52 -4.10 -8.01
CA ALA A 40 -14.43 -5.54 -8.24
C ALA A 40 -14.41 -6.34 -6.94
N LYS A 41 -13.74 -5.87 -5.88
CA LYS A 41 -13.82 -6.53 -4.57
C LYS A 41 -15.27 -6.65 -4.09
N ALA A 42 -16.05 -5.57 -4.12
CA ALA A 42 -17.46 -5.61 -3.73
C ALA A 42 -18.26 -6.56 -4.65
N ALA A 43 -18.08 -6.46 -5.97
CA ALA A 43 -18.81 -7.27 -6.94
C ALA A 43 -18.48 -8.76 -6.86
N VAL A 44 -17.21 -9.14 -6.70
CA VAL A 44 -16.77 -10.53 -6.56
C VAL A 44 -17.31 -11.13 -5.28
N THR A 45 -17.29 -10.39 -4.16
CA THR A 45 -17.87 -10.89 -2.91
C THR A 45 -19.35 -11.22 -3.07
N VAL A 46 -20.13 -10.32 -3.70
CA VAL A 46 -21.56 -10.57 -3.99
C VAL A 46 -21.75 -11.73 -4.98
N LEU A 47 -20.92 -11.81 -6.02
CA LEU A 47 -21.01 -12.86 -7.04
C LEU A 47 -20.73 -14.25 -6.45
N VAL A 48 -19.68 -14.38 -5.64
CA VAL A 48 -19.34 -15.63 -4.96
C VAL A 48 -20.43 -16.01 -3.97
N TYR A 49 -20.98 -15.06 -3.22
CA TYR A 49 -22.10 -15.30 -2.33
C TYR A 49 -23.33 -15.83 -3.09
N ARG A 50 -23.73 -15.16 -4.19
CA ARG A 50 -24.88 -15.57 -5.02
C ARG A 50 -24.70 -16.97 -5.63
N GLN A 51 -23.48 -17.38 -5.95
CA GLN A 51 -23.22 -18.67 -6.59
C GLN A 51 -23.00 -19.81 -5.60
N SER A 52 -22.46 -19.52 -4.41
CA SER A 52 -22.11 -20.54 -3.43
C SER A 52 -23.08 -20.63 -2.25
N GLU A 53 -23.90 -19.60 -2.04
CA GLU A 53 -24.72 -19.40 -0.83
C GLU A 53 -23.91 -19.50 0.47
N SER A 54 -22.59 -19.35 0.37
CA SER A 54 -21.66 -19.59 1.47
C SER A 54 -20.93 -18.30 1.85
N ILE A 55 -21.12 -17.95 3.12
CA ILE A 55 -20.42 -16.85 3.78
C ILE A 55 -18.91 -17.12 3.82
N ALA A 56 -18.52 -18.35 4.15
CA ALA A 56 -17.12 -18.80 4.18
C ALA A 56 -16.38 -18.51 2.87
N LEU A 57 -16.99 -18.88 1.74
CA LEU A 57 -16.38 -18.75 0.42
C LEU A 57 -16.28 -17.29 -0.01
N SER A 58 -17.21 -16.44 0.43
CA SER A 58 -17.18 -15.00 0.18
C SER A 58 -16.07 -14.31 0.96
N ALA A 59 -15.88 -14.68 2.24
CA ALA A 59 -14.75 -14.21 3.05
C ALA A 59 -13.41 -14.76 2.51
N ALA A 60 -13.38 -16.02 2.06
CA ALA A 60 -12.22 -16.61 1.42
C ALA A 60 -11.85 -15.89 0.12
N ALA A 61 -12.82 -15.47 -0.70
CA ALA A 61 -12.57 -14.66 -1.89
C ALA A 61 -11.89 -13.34 -1.55
N PHE A 62 -12.34 -12.68 -0.48
CA PHE A 62 -11.72 -11.47 0.02
C PHE A 62 -10.29 -11.74 0.54
N ALA A 63 -10.08 -12.80 1.32
CA ALA A 63 -8.77 -13.20 1.84
C ALA A 63 -7.77 -13.57 0.73
N VAL A 64 -8.21 -14.28 -0.30
CA VAL A 64 -7.41 -14.65 -1.48
C VAL A 64 -6.87 -13.41 -2.20
N SER A 65 -7.55 -12.27 -2.12
CA SER A 65 -7.07 -11.01 -2.70
C SER A 65 -5.78 -10.49 -2.02
N TYR A 66 -5.50 -10.89 -0.78
CA TYR A 66 -4.31 -10.51 -0.01
C TYR A 66 -3.15 -11.50 -0.14
N LEU A 67 -3.47 -12.79 -0.33
CA LEU A 67 -2.48 -13.87 -0.44
C LEU A 67 -1.32 -13.60 -1.42
N PRO A 68 -1.56 -13.02 -2.62
CA PRO A 68 -0.47 -12.81 -3.56
C PRO A 68 0.52 -11.71 -3.13
N TRP A 69 0.22 -10.90 -2.11
CA TRP A 69 1.24 -10.00 -1.54
C TRP A 69 2.37 -10.76 -0.84
N LEU A 70 2.10 -11.96 -0.31
CA LEU A 70 3.13 -12.80 0.33
C LEU A 70 4.22 -13.22 -0.67
N VAL A 71 3.81 -13.55 -1.90
CA VAL A 71 4.70 -14.02 -2.97
C VAL A 71 5.18 -12.85 -3.83
N GLY A 72 4.25 -12.01 -4.26
CA GLY A 72 4.49 -10.92 -5.19
C GLY A 72 5.22 -9.72 -4.58
N GLY A 73 5.05 -9.48 -3.27
CA GLY A 73 5.69 -8.35 -2.57
C GLY A 73 7.22 -8.38 -2.71
N PRO A 74 7.92 -9.44 -2.26
CA PRO A 74 9.38 -9.50 -2.37
C PRO A 74 9.88 -9.94 -3.75
N LEU A 75 9.25 -10.94 -4.38
CA LEU A 75 9.80 -11.58 -5.59
C LEU A 75 9.44 -10.82 -6.87
N LEU A 76 8.17 -10.44 -7.03
CA LEU A 76 7.71 -9.82 -8.27
C LEU A 76 8.00 -8.31 -8.31
N ALA A 77 8.00 -7.63 -7.16
CA ALA A 77 8.49 -6.25 -7.09
C ALA A 77 9.97 -6.15 -7.48
N ALA A 78 10.79 -7.10 -7.03
CA ALA A 78 12.20 -7.16 -7.42
C ALA A 78 12.41 -7.51 -8.90
N LEU A 79 11.50 -8.29 -9.49
CA LEU A 79 11.49 -8.53 -10.93
C LEU A 79 11.09 -7.27 -11.72
N ALA A 80 10.14 -6.49 -11.20
CA ALA A 80 9.68 -5.23 -11.80
C ALA A 80 10.81 -4.20 -11.97
N GLU A 81 11.75 -4.16 -11.04
CA GLU A 81 12.90 -3.24 -11.08
C GLU A 81 13.87 -3.55 -12.23
N ARG A 82 13.78 -4.74 -12.84
CA ARG A 82 14.63 -5.14 -13.97
C ARG A 82 14.15 -4.61 -15.32
N TYR A 83 12.90 -4.16 -15.39
CA TYR A 83 12.25 -3.69 -16.61
C TYR A 83 11.94 -2.20 -16.51
N ARG A 84 11.60 -1.59 -17.66
CA ARG A 84 11.23 -0.18 -17.69
C ARG A 84 9.92 0.01 -16.92
N TYR A 85 9.91 0.91 -15.93
CA TYR A 85 8.76 1.10 -15.03
C TYR A 85 7.43 1.31 -15.79
N ARG A 86 7.45 2.05 -16.89
CA ARG A 86 6.27 2.23 -17.75
C ARG A 86 5.76 0.92 -18.33
N GLN A 87 6.66 0.05 -18.81
CA GLN A 87 6.27 -1.24 -19.39
C GLN A 87 5.68 -2.16 -18.33
N VAL A 88 6.27 -2.23 -17.13
CA VAL A 88 5.74 -3.04 -16.04
C VAL A 88 4.32 -2.61 -15.68
N MET A 89 4.10 -1.31 -15.46
CA MET A 89 2.78 -0.80 -15.09
C MET A 89 1.74 -1.13 -16.18
N VAL A 90 2.05 -0.87 -17.45
CA VAL A 90 1.14 -1.13 -18.57
C VAL A 90 0.85 -2.63 -18.72
N VAL A 91 1.87 -3.49 -18.66
CA VAL A 91 1.68 -4.95 -18.79
C VAL A 91 0.86 -5.49 -17.63
N CYS A 92 1.14 -5.08 -16.40
CA CYS A 92 0.36 -5.47 -15.23
C CYS A 92 -1.11 -5.03 -15.35
N ASP A 93 -1.37 -3.79 -15.75
CA ASP A 93 -2.75 -3.30 -15.88
C ASP A 93 -3.49 -4.00 -17.05
N LEU A 94 -2.82 -4.32 -18.16
CA LEU A 94 -3.41 -5.12 -19.25
C LEU A 94 -3.70 -6.57 -18.86
N ILE A 95 -2.80 -7.21 -18.09
CA ILE A 95 -3.05 -8.56 -17.54
C ILE A 95 -4.28 -8.52 -16.63
N ARG A 96 -4.37 -7.53 -15.75
CA ARG A 96 -5.52 -7.36 -14.83
C ARG A 96 -6.82 -7.09 -15.57
N MET A 97 -6.77 -6.26 -16.62
CA MET A 97 -7.91 -6.05 -17.52
C MET A 97 -8.41 -7.37 -18.12
N ALA A 98 -7.50 -8.16 -18.71
CA ALA A 98 -7.87 -9.41 -19.35
C ALA A 98 -8.44 -10.43 -18.35
N LEU A 99 -7.80 -10.59 -17.19
CA LEU A 99 -8.27 -11.51 -16.14
C LEU A 99 -9.63 -11.08 -15.60
N MET A 100 -9.86 -9.78 -15.40
CA MET A 100 -11.15 -9.26 -14.92
C MET A 100 -12.27 -9.47 -15.96
N ALA A 101 -11.96 -9.29 -17.25
CA ALA A 101 -12.89 -9.61 -18.34
C ALA A 101 -13.22 -11.11 -18.40
N LEU A 102 -12.25 -11.99 -18.08
CA LEU A 102 -12.50 -13.44 -17.96
C LEU A 102 -13.43 -13.76 -16.78
N ILE A 103 -13.28 -13.10 -15.63
CA ILE A 103 -14.18 -13.27 -14.48
C ILE A 103 -15.62 -12.83 -14.82
N ALA A 104 -15.75 -11.83 -15.71
CA ALA A 104 -17.05 -11.34 -16.17
C ALA A 104 -17.77 -12.31 -17.14
N LEU A 105 -17.16 -13.43 -17.54
CA LEU A 105 -17.85 -14.40 -18.40
C LEU A 105 -18.93 -15.15 -17.61
N PRO A 106 -20.11 -15.38 -18.21
CA PRO A 106 -21.17 -16.14 -17.55
C PRO A 106 -20.75 -17.61 -17.38
N GLY A 107 -21.13 -18.22 -16.25
CA GLY A 107 -20.92 -19.65 -15.99
C GLY A 107 -19.54 -20.05 -15.48
N VAL A 108 -18.67 -19.09 -15.16
CA VAL A 108 -17.37 -19.37 -14.53
C VAL A 108 -17.60 -19.94 -13.12
N PRO A 109 -16.98 -21.08 -12.77
CA PRO A 109 -17.15 -21.66 -11.43
C PRO A 109 -16.35 -20.89 -10.38
N VAL A 110 -16.83 -20.91 -9.13
CA VAL A 110 -16.24 -20.17 -8.00
C VAL A 110 -14.73 -20.38 -7.87
N TRP A 111 -14.22 -21.61 -8.00
CA TRP A 111 -12.79 -21.89 -7.92
C TRP A 111 -11.96 -21.20 -9.00
N VAL A 112 -12.50 -21.06 -10.21
CA VAL A 112 -11.85 -20.33 -11.30
C VAL A 112 -11.90 -18.82 -11.03
N ILE A 113 -13.01 -18.30 -10.49
CA ILE A 113 -13.10 -16.90 -10.04
C ILE A 113 -12.01 -16.59 -9.00
N LEU A 114 -11.85 -17.45 -7.98
CA LEU A 114 -10.82 -17.30 -6.95
C LEU A 114 -9.41 -17.33 -7.53
N THR A 115 -9.15 -18.24 -8.48
CA THR A 115 -7.84 -18.37 -9.14
C THR A 115 -7.52 -17.16 -10.02
N LEU A 116 -8.50 -16.66 -10.78
CA LEU A 116 -8.36 -15.46 -11.61
C LEU A 116 -8.20 -14.21 -10.75
N LEU A 117 -8.91 -14.12 -9.62
CA LEU A 117 -8.76 -13.03 -8.66
C LEU A 117 -7.35 -13.02 -8.08
N PHE A 118 -6.84 -14.19 -7.65
CA PHE A 118 -5.47 -14.35 -7.19
C PHE A 118 -4.45 -13.90 -8.24
N ALA A 119 -4.62 -14.34 -9.50
CA ALA A 119 -3.73 -13.94 -10.59
C ALA A 119 -3.80 -12.42 -10.86
N THR A 120 -4.98 -11.81 -10.74
CA THR A 120 -5.19 -10.37 -10.92
C THR A 120 -4.47 -9.57 -9.83
N THR A 121 -4.61 -9.99 -8.57
CA THR A 121 -3.97 -9.30 -7.44
C THR A 121 -2.46 -9.55 -7.39
N LEU A 122 -1.96 -10.66 -7.94
CA LEU A 122 -0.52 -10.93 -8.11
C LEU A 122 0.18 -9.97 -9.08
N ALA A 123 -0.55 -9.38 -10.02
CA ALA A 123 -0.03 -8.34 -10.90
C ALA A 123 0.06 -6.94 -10.24
N ASN A 124 -0.50 -6.76 -9.03
CA ASN A 124 -0.52 -5.46 -8.34
C ASN A 124 0.85 -5.05 -7.73
N PRO A 125 1.56 -5.92 -6.97
CA PRO A 125 2.84 -5.55 -6.34
C PRO A 125 3.91 -5.02 -7.31
N PRO A 126 4.12 -5.60 -8.52
CA PRO A 126 5.05 -5.04 -9.51
C PRO A 126 4.70 -3.62 -9.95
N SER A 127 3.41 -3.37 -10.20
CA SER A 127 2.91 -2.05 -10.60
C SER A 127 3.08 -1.03 -9.46
N GLN A 128 2.79 -1.43 -8.21
CA GLN A 128 3.05 -0.61 -7.02
C GLN A 128 4.54 -0.27 -6.86
N ALA A 129 5.43 -1.24 -7.00
CA ALA A 129 6.87 -1.03 -6.89
C ALA A 129 7.37 -0.04 -7.96
N ALA A 130 6.95 -0.23 -9.21
CA ALA A 130 7.26 0.70 -10.29
C ALA A 130 6.74 2.12 -10.02
N ARG A 131 5.49 2.27 -9.53
CA ARG A 131 4.89 3.56 -9.16
C ARG A 131 5.66 4.24 -8.02
N SER A 132 6.00 3.47 -6.99
CA SER A 132 6.75 3.96 -5.83
C SER A 132 8.16 4.41 -6.21
N ALA A 133 8.85 3.68 -7.09
CA ALA A 133 10.17 4.07 -7.59
C ALA A 133 10.13 5.30 -8.51
N LEU A 134 9.05 5.47 -9.27
CA LEU A 134 8.90 6.57 -10.21
C LEU A 134 8.51 7.89 -9.51
N MET A 135 7.83 7.83 -8.36
CA MET A 135 7.32 9.00 -7.65
C MET A 135 8.44 9.98 -7.21
N PRO A 136 9.53 9.55 -6.54
CA PRO A 136 10.66 10.43 -6.20
C PRO A 136 11.44 10.94 -7.42
N ALA A 137 11.28 10.28 -8.57
CA ALA A 137 11.91 10.69 -9.81
C ALA A 137 11.10 11.78 -10.56
N ILE A 138 9.83 11.98 -10.20
CA ILE A 138 8.94 13.00 -10.77
C ILE A 138 8.78 14.18 -9.80
N LEU A 139 8.64 13.90 -8.51
CA LEU A 139 8.47 14.90 -7.46
C LEU A 139 9.66 14.87 -6.50
N THR A 140 10.22 16.03 -6.21
CA THR A 140 11.37 16.21 -5.32
C THR A 140 11.02 17.15 -4.16
N GLY A 141 11.68 16.99 -3.00
CA GLY A 141 11.48 17.83 -1.82
C GLY A 141 10.03 17.83 -1.31
N ASP A 142 9.53 19.01 -0.94
CA ASP A 142 8.18 19.19 -0.39
C ASP A 142 7.06 18.71 -1.32
N ARG A 143 7.28 18.77 -2.64
CA ARG A 143 6.32 18.29 -3.63
C ARG A 143 6.10 16.79 -3.52
N LEU A 144 7.14 16.01 -3.19
CA LEU A 144 7.02 14.57 -2.98
C LEU A 144 6.16 14.25 -1.76
N VAL A 145 6.37 14.97 -0.65
CA VAL A 145 5.60 14.79 0.59
C VAL A 145 4.12 15.13 0.34
N LEU A 146 3.86 16.23 -0.36
CA LEU A 146 2.51 16.62 -0.74
C LEU A 146 1.86 15.60 -1.70
N GLY A 147 2.59 15.12 -2.70
CA GLY A 147 2.11 14.09 -3.63
C GLY A 147 1.80 12.75 -2.96
N LEU A 148 2.64 12.30 -2.03
CA LEU A 148 2.39 11.09 -1.24
C LEU A 148 1.16 11.25 -0.33
N SER A 149 0.98 12.42 0.28
CA SER A 149 -0.19 12.74 1.12
C SER A 149 -1.49 12.79 0.31
N LEU A 150 -1.44 13.33 -0.91
CA LEU A 150 -2.53 13.30 -1.88
C LEU A 150 -2.90 11.87 -2.26
N ASN A 151 -1.90 11.05 -2.61
CA ASN A 151 -2.11 9.65 -2.95
C ASN A 151 -2.78 8.88 -1.80
N ALA A 152 -2.33 9.07 -0.56
CA ALA A 152 -2.92 8.41 0.60
C ALA A 152 -4.40 8.82 0.80
N SER A 153 -4.69 10.13 0.72
CA SER A 153 -6.07 10.64 0.82
C SER A 153 -6.96 10.12 -0.31
N SER A 154 -6.43 10.12 -1.54
CA SER A 154 -7.15 9.63 -2.71
C SER A 154 -7.35 8.13 -2.71
N ALA A 155 -6.46 7.35 -2.11
CA ALA A 155 -6.65 5.90 -1.93
C ALA A 155 -7.87 5.61 -1.06
N GLN A 156 -8.01 6.33 0.06
CA GLN A 156 -9.17 6.18 0.95
C GLN A 156 -10.46 6.66 0.27
N ALA A 157 -10.42 7.78 -0.46
CA ALA A 157 -11.58 8.25 -1.22
C ALA A 157 -11.98 7.27 -2.32
N ALA A 158 -11.01 6.71 -3.05
CA ALA A 158 -11.24 5.68 -4.06
C ALA A 158 -11.83 4.40 -3.45
N GLN A 159 -11.45 4.06 -2.23
CA GLN A 159 -12.03 2.94 -1.48
C GLN A 159 -13.52 3.14 -1.18
N VAL A 160 -13.88 4.30 -0.63
CA VAL A 160 -15.29 4.65 -0.35
C VAL A 160 -16.12 4.62 -1.64
N VAL A 161 -15.66 5.34 -2.66
CA VAL A 161 -16.35 5.44 -3.96
C VAL A 161 -16.47 4.08 -4.61
N GLY A 162 -15.40 3.29 -4.60
CA GLY A 162 -15.35 1.99 -5.24
C GLY A 162 -16.27 0.96 -4.57
N TYR A 163 -16.33 0.90 -3.25
CA TYR A 163 -17.26 -0.01 -2.55
C TYR A 163 -18.72 0.38 -2.77
N LEU A 164 -19.05 1.68 -2.72
CA LEU A 164 -20.42 2.15 -2.97
C LEU A 164 -20.86 1.91 -4.41
N LEU A 165 -20.02 2.25 -5.40
CA LEU A 165 -20.30 1.98 -6.81
C LEU A 165 -20.37 0.48 -7.09
N GLY A 166 -19.45 -0.30 -6.53
CA GLY A 166 -19.40 -1.75 -6.70
C GLY A 166 -20.66 -2.42 -6.18
N ALA A 167 -21.16 -2.03 -5.01
CA ALA A 167 -22.41 -2.54 -4.47
C ALA A 167 -23.63 -2.13 -5.30
N ALA A 168 -23.74 -0.85 -5.69
CA ALA A 168 -24.84 -0.37 -6.52
C ALA A 168 -24.90 -1.09 -7.88
N LEU A 169 -23.74 -1.30 -8.50
CA LEU A 169 -23.64 -2.02 -9.77
C LEU A 169 -23.88 -3.53 -9.60
N ALA A 170 -23.37 -4.13 -8.52
CA ALA A 170 -23.56 -5.55 -8.23
C ALA A 170 -25.01 -5.90 -7.86
N ALA A 171 -25.76 -4.96 -7.28
CA ALA A 171 -27.19 -5.12 -7.03
C ALA A 171 -27.94 -5.41 -8.34
N VAL A 172 -27.64 -4.65 -9.41
CA VAL A 172 -28.23 -4.83 -10.74
C VAL A 172 -27.60 -6.01 -11.48
N ASN A 173 -26.27 -5.97 -11.70
CA ASN A 173 -25.54 -7.00 -12.41
C ASN A 173 -24.04 -6.98 -12.02
N PRO A 174 -23.55 -7.98 -11.24
CA PRO A 174 -22.14 -8.07 -10.85
C PRO A 174 -21.17 -8.07 -12.04
N THR A 175 -21.61 -8.60 -13.19
CA THR A 175 -20.83 -8.63 -14.43
C THR A 175 -20.50 -7.23 -14.93
N VAL A 176 -21.44 -6.29 -14.82
CA VAL A 176 -21.24 -4.90 -15.26
C VAL A 176 -20.18 -4.22 -14.39
N ALA A 177 -20.17 -4.49 -13.07
CA ALA A 177 -19.14 -3.98 -12.18
C ALA A 177 -17.74 -4.51 -12.55
N LEU A 178 -17.63 -5.80 -12.90
CA LEU A 178 -16.37 -6.40 -13.35
C LEU A 178 -15.90 -5.83 -14.69
N LEU A 179 -16.81 -5.61 -15.65
CA LEU A 179 -16.48 -4.98 -16.94
C LEU A 179 -16.05 -3.52 -16.77
N ILE A 180 -16.71 -2.77 -15.88
CA ILE A 180 -16.28 -1.41 -15.52
C ILE A 180 -14.87 -1.45 -14.93
N ASN A 181 -14.59 -2.41 -14.03
CA ASN A 181 -13.23 -2.55 -13.50
C ASN A 181 -12.21 -2.86 -14.62
N ALA A 182 -12.52 -3.77 -15.55
CA ALA A 182 -11.66 -4.03 -16.70
C ALA A 182 -11.41 -2.75 -17.52
N ALA A 183 -12.45 -1.93 -17.75
CA ALA A 183 -12.31 -0.64 -18.42
C ALA A 183 -11.44 0.36 -17.63
N THR A 184 -11.51 0.37 -16.29
CA THR A 184 -10.62 1.23 -15.48
C THR A 184 -9.16 0.83 -15.60
N PHE A 185 -8.84 -0.47 -15.68
CA PHE A 185 -7.48 -0.93 -15.95
C PHE A 185 -7.01 -0.57 -17.36
N ALA A 186 -7.89 -0.68 -18.36
CA ALA A 186 -7.58 -0.23 -19.72
C ALA A 186 -7.26 1.27 -19.75
N GLY A 187 -8.06 2.09 -19.07
CA GLY A 187 -7.83 3.52 -18.92
C GLY A 187 -6.54 3.84 -18.17
N SER A 188 -6.24 3.11 -17.10
CA SER A 188 -4.99 3.23 -16.33
C SER A 188 -3.76 2.89 -17.20
N ALA A 189 -3.83 1.82 -17.98
CA ALA A 189 -2.78 1.42 -18.91
C ALA A 189 -2.57 2.46 -20.01
N ALA A 190 -3.64 2.99 -20.61
CA ALA A 190 -3.57 4.03 -21.63
C ALA A 190 -2.95 5.33 -21.08
N LEU A 191 -3.44 5.82 -19.93
CA LEU A 191 -2.91 7.01 -19.27
C LEU A 191 -1.44 6.86 -18.90
N THR A 192 -1.04 5.68 -18.42
CA THR A 192 0.37 5.39 -18.11
C THR A 192 1.21 5.34 -19.40
N ARG A 193 0.69 4.72 -20.46
CA ARG A 193 1.41 4.57 -21.73
C ARG A 193 1.67 5.89 -22.45
N PHE A 194 0.72 6.82 -22.40
CA PHE A 194 0.78 8.11 -23.08
C PHE A 194 1.27 9.26 -22.20
N GLY A 195 1.02 9.20 -20.88
CA GLY A 195 1.35 10.28 -19.95
C GLY A 195 2.69 10.13 -19.22
N VAL A 196 3.33 8.96 -19.28
CA VAL A 196 4.60 8.70 -18.58
C VAL A 196 5.75 8.57 -19.56
N ARG A 197 6.84 9.30 -19.30
CA ARG A 197 8.08 9.20 -20.07
C ARG A 197 8.74 7.85 -19.86
N ASP A 198 9.29 7.31 -20.94
CA ASP A 198 9.90 5.99 -20.94
C ASP A 198 11.33 6.06 -20.39
N ARG A 199 11.49 5.96 -19.07
CA ARG A 199 12.80 6.03 -18.41
C ARG A 199 13.50 4.67 -18.45
N GLU A 200 14.83 4.69 -18.49
CA GLU A 200 15.64 3.49 -18.30
C GLU A 200 15.44 2.95 -16.86
N PRO A 201 15.60 1.63 -16.64
CA PRO A 201 15.51 1.06 -15.31
C PRO A 201 16.50 1.74 -14.36
N ALA A 202 16.08 2.12 -13.15
CA ALA A 202 16.96 2.83 -12.22
C ALA A 202 18.12 1.94 -11.71
N MET A 203 18.00 0.61 -11.82
CA MET A 203 19.06 -0.32 -11.44
C MET A 203 19.95 -0.67 -12.64
N THR A 204 21.16 -0.12 -12.67
CA THR A 204 22.22 -0.56 -13.57
C THR A 204 22.68 -1.96 -13.16
N ALA A 205 23.00 -2.81 -14.14
CA ALA A 205 23.48 -4.19 -14.00
C ALA A 205 24.67 -4.43 -13.03
N ALA A 206 25.30 -3.38 -12.49
CA ALA A 206 26.44 -3.46 -11.59
C ALA A 206 26.06 -3.62 -10.10
N HIS A 207 24.83 -3.27 -9.68
CA HIS A 207 24.35 -3.41 -8.29
C HIS A 207 23.52 -4.70 -8.05
N ARG A 208 23.80 -5.75 -8.83
CA ARG A 208 23.11 -7.06 -8.80
C ARG A 208 23.43 -7.88 -7.53
N SER A 209 23.35 -7.32 -6.32
CA SER A 209 23.42 -8.13 -5.11
C SER A 209 22.09 -8.81 -4.83
N HIS A 210 22.15 -10.11 -4.52
CA HIS A 210 21.03 -11.03 -4.27
C HIS A 210 19.79 -10.38 -3.64
N LEU A 211 18.69 -10.30 -4.39
CA LEU A 211 17.38 -9.80 -3.94
C LEU A 211 16.88 -10.43 -2.63
N LEU A 212 17.18 -11.71 -2.41
CA LEU A 212 16.89 -12.40 -1.15
C LEU A 212 17.71 -11.85 0.02
N ARG A 213 18.97 -11.49 -0.23
CA ARG A 213 19.85 -10.85 0.76
C ARG A 213 19.41 -9.41 1.03
N GLU A 214 18.96 -8.68 0.02
CA GLU A 214 18.42 -7.32 0.18
C GLU A 214 17.06 -7.31 0.92
N THR A 215 16.21 -8.29 0.63
CA THR A 215 14.97 -8.54 1.38
C THR A 215 15.29 -8.90 2.82
N GLY A 216 16.24 -9.82 3.04
CA GLY A 216 16.74 -10.19 4.36
C GLY A 216 17.30 -9.00 5.15
N GLN A 217 18.02 -8.09 4.49
CA GLN A 217 18.46 -6.83 5.09
C GLN A 217 17.29 -5.94 5.50
N GLY A 218 16.24 -5.82 4.68
CA GLY A 218 15.02 -5.10 5.04
C GLY A 218 14.37 -5.66 6.31
N PHE A 219 14.22 -6.98 6.40
CA PHE A 219 13.69 -7.65 7.58
C PHE A 219 14.60 -7.45 8.80
N GLN A 220 15.92 -7.61 8.63
CA GLN A 220 16.89 -7.41 9.70
C GLN A 220 16.88 -5.98 10.23
N ILE A 221 16.70 -4.97 9.38
CA ILE A 221 16.63 -3.56 9.81
C ILE A 221 15.34 -3.31 10.59
N VAL A 222 14.19 -3.73 10.05
CA VAL A 222 12.88 -3.48 10.67
C VAL A 222 12.76 -4.21 12.01
N PHE A 223 13.16 -5.48 12.08
CA PHE A 223 13.02 -6.28 13.30
C PHE A 223 14.23 -6.24 14.23
N GLY A 224 15.40 -5.82 13.74
CA GLY A 224 16.62 -5.64 14.53
C GLY A 224 16.67 -4.30 15.26
N THR A 225 16.01 -3.27 14.74
CA THR A 225 15.95 -1.95 15.39
C THR A 225 14.77 -1.90 16.37
N PRO A 226 14.99 -1.66 17.69
CA PRO A 226 13.92 -1.74 18.69
C PRO A 226 12.71 -0.83 18.39
N VAL A 227 12.98 0.39 17.90
CA VAL A 227 11.96 1.38 17.54
C VAL A 227 11.17 0.96 16.31
N LEU A 228 11.85 0.53 15.23
CA LEU A 228 11.18 0.07 14.01
C LEU A 228 10.35 -1.20 14.27
N ARG A 229 10.85 -2.10 15.13
CA ARG A 229 10.12 -3.30 15.55
C ARG A 229 8.86 -2.95 16.32
N ALA A 230 8.93 -2.00 17.26
CA ALA A 230 7.76 -1.53 18.00
C ALA A 230 6.71 -0.90 17.08
N ILE A 231 7.15 -0.07 16.12
CA ILE A 231 6.27 0.50 15.08
C ILE A 231 5.63 -0.61 14.24
N ALA A 232 6.42 -1.60 13.81
CA ALA A 232 5.94 -2.73 13.02
C ALA A 232 4.85 -3.50 13.77
N VAL A 233 5.12 -3.92 15.02
CA VAL A 233 4.16 -4.65 15.86
C VAL A 233 2.87 -3.85 16.06
N LEU A 234 2.97 -2.54 16.28
CA LEU A 234 1.80 -1.69 16.47
C LEU A 234 0.95 -1.56 15.20
N VAL A 235 1.58 -1.27 14.06
CA VAL A 235 0.88 -1.13 12.76
C VAL A 235 0.25 -2.47 12.37
N PHE A 236 0.99 -3.56 12.53
CA PHE A 236 0.51 -4.91 12.26
C PHE A 236 -0.67 -5.29 13.15
N SER A 237 -0.60 -4.99 14.45
CA SER A 237 -1.71 -5.19 15.37
C SER A 237 -2.92 -4.35 14.95
N ALA A 238 -2.74 -3.07 14.63
CA ALA A 238 -3.85 -2.22 14.16
C ALA A 238 -4.54 -2.80 12.92
N MET A 239 -3.77 -3.29 11.95
CA MET A 239 -4.28 -3.88 10.72
C MET A 239 -4.97 -5.23 10.94
N LEU A 240 -4.51 -6.03 11.92
CA LEU A 240 -5.10 -7.32 12.26
C LEU A 240 -6.57 -7.19 12.68
N PHE A 241 -6.95 -6.07 13.31
CA PHE A 241 -8.32 -5.85 13.82
C PHE A 241 -9.16 -4.95 12.90
N SER A 242 -8.55 -3.94 12.28
CA SER A 242 -9.30 -2.96 11.47
C SER A 242 -9.95 -3.55 10.22
N ILE A 243 -9.43 -4.67 9.69
CA ILE A 243 -9.92 -5.27 8.44
C ILE A 243 -11.12 -6.20 8.63
N VAL A 244 -11.38 -6.64 9.86
CA VAL A 244 -12.38 -7.68 10.16
C VAL A 244 -13.79 -7.29 9.76
N PRO A 245 -14.28 -6.06 10.07
CA PRO A 245 -15.59 -5.62 9.59
C PRO A 245 -15.72 -5.62 8.07
N GLU A 246 -14.63 -5.32 7.33
CA GLU A 246 -14.62 -5.37 5.87
C GLU A 246 -14.71 -6.80 5.34
N GLY A 247 -13.95 -7.74 5.93
CA GLY A 247 -13.93 -9.15 5.50
C GLY A 247 -15.24 -9.90 5.81
N LEU A 248 -15.95 -9.50 6.87
CA LEU A 248 -17.22 -10.10 7.28
C LEU A 248 -18.45 -9.28 6.86
N ALA A 249 -18.29 -8.17 6.14
CA ALA A 249 -19.38 -7.29 5.75
C ALA A 249 -20.48 -8.03 4.96
N ALA A 250 -20.08 -8.92 4.05
CA ALA A 250 -21.03 -9.73 3.26
C ALA A 250 -21.79 -10.75 4.11
N ALA A 251 -21.10 -11.33 5.10
CA ALA A 251 -21.68 -12.27 6.06
C ALA A 251 -22.80 -11.61 6.88
N TRP A 252 -22.50 -10.44 7.45
CA TRP A 252 -23.43 -9.66 8.24
C TRP A 252 -24.63 -9.16 7.43
N ALA A 253 -24.41 -8.79 6.18
CA ALA A 253 -25.48 -8.39 5.28
C ALA A 253 -26.44 -9.53 4.95
N GLY A 254 -25.92 -10.76 4.76
CA GLY A 254 -26.72 -11.95 4.47
C GLY A 254 -27.65 -12.33 5.62
N GLU A 255 -27.12 -12.43 6.85
CA GLU A 255 -27.90 -12.83 8.03
C GLU A 255 -29.04 -11.86 8.38
N ARG A 256 -28.89 -10.58 8.06
CA ARG A 256 -29.85 -9.51 8.38
C ARG A 256 -30.70 -9.02 7.21
N SER A 257 -30.76 -9.77 6.12
CA SER A 257 -31.55 -9.42 4.92
C SER A 257 -33.07 -9.32 5.15
N GLY A 258 -33.55 -9.58 6.39
CA GLY A 258 -34.95 -9.41 6.80
C GLY A 258 -35.34 -8.04 7.38
N ASP A 259 -34.38 -7.18 7.76
CA ASP A 259 -34.63 -5.92 8.49
C ASP A 259 -34.87 -4.68 7.58
N GLY A 260 -35.14 -4.87 6.29
CA GLY A 260 -35.56 -3.81 5.36
C GLY A 260 -34.44 -3.07 4.62
N LEU A 261 -33.16 -3.41 4.85
CA LEU A 261 -32.02 -2.98 4.03
C LEU A 261 -31.59 -4.11 3.09
N ASP A 262 -31.44 -3.79 1.80
CA ASP A 262 -30.90 -4.74 0.83
C ASP A 262 -29.47 -5.16 1.25
N SER A 263 -29.20 -6.46 1.22
CA SER A 263 -27.92 -7.09 1.59
C SER A 263 -26.72 -6.39 0.94
N GLY A 264 -26.82 -6.04 -0.35
CA GLY A 264 -25.76 -5.33 -1.06
C GLY A 264 -25.46 -3.95 -0.47
N VAL A 265 -26.50 -3.22 -0.06
CA VAL A 265 -26.36 -1.87 0.53
C VAL A 265 -25.76 -1.96 1.93
N ALA A 266 -26.21 -2.90 2.76
CA ALA A 266 -25.66 -3.10 4.10
C ALA A 266 -24.16 -3.42 4.05
N GLN A 267 -23.74 -4.32 3.15
CA GLN A 267 -22.33 -4.63 2.92
C GLN A 267 -21.54 -3.38 2.51
N ALA A 268 -22.04 -2.62 1.54
CA ALA A 268 -21.38 -1.41 1.03
C ALA A 268 -21.16 -0.37 2.13
N VAL A 269 -22.18 -0.15 2.96
CA VAL A 269 -22.15 0.82 4.06
C VAL A 269 -21.10 0.42 5.10
N ILE A 270 -21.02 -0.87 5.46
CA ILE A 270 -20.01 -1.36 6.41
C ILE A 270 -18.59 -1.19 5.84
N MET A 271 -18.37 -1.57 4.58
CA MET A 271 -17.06 -1.47 3.93
C MET A 271 -16.64 -0.01 3.67
N ALA A 272 -17.59 0.90 3.40
CA ALA A 272 -17.31 2.32 3.22
C ALA A 272 -17.07 3.06 4.54
N ALA A 273 -17.64 2.59 5.65
CA ALA A 273 -17.61 3.30 6.91
C ALA A 273 -16.19 3.47 7.49
N ASN A 274 -15.36 2.43 7.43
CA ASN A 274 -13.98 2.49 7.91
C ASN A 274 -13.17 3.59 7.17
N PRO A 275 -13.07 3.61 5.83
CA PRO A 275 -12.33 4.65 5.13
C PRO A 275 -12.95 6.05 5.26
N VAL A 276 -14.28 6.18 5.38
CA VAL A 276 -14.91 7.48 5.72
C VAL A 276 -14.42 7.97 7.08
N GLY A 277 -14.45 7.09 8.09
CA GLY A 277 -13.92 7.37 9.42
C GLY A 277 -12.45 7.76 9.40
N PHE A 278 -11.64 7.07 8.58
CA PHE A 278 -10.23 7.37 8.40
C PHE A 278 -10.01 8.77 7.80
N ILE A 279 -10.76 9.16 6.79
CA ILE A 279 -10.67 10.51 6.18
C ILE A 279 -11.05 11.58 7.21
N LEU A 280 -12.16 11.40 7.92
CA LEU A 280 -12.61 12.33 8.95
C LEU A 280 -11.60 12.43 10.11
N GLY A 281 -11.06 11.31 10.57
CA GLY A 281 -10.01 11.27 11.59
C GLY A 281 -8.74 11.95 11.15
N GLY A 282 -8.29 11.71 9.91
CA GLY A 282 -7.12 12.35 9.34
C GLY A 282 -7.29 13.87 9.25
N LEU A 283 -8.46 14.36 8.86
CA LEU A 283 -8.77 15.79 8.80
C LEU A 283 -8.85 16.44 10.18
N VAL A 284 -9.54 15.80 11.13
CA VAL A 284 -9.75 16.33 12.48
C VAL A 284 -8.46 16.27 13.29
N VAL A 285 -7.80 15.12 13.39
CA VAL A 285 -6.53 14.96 14.11
C VAL A 285 -5.42 15.76 13.41
N GLY A 286 -5.44 15.78 12.08
CA GLY A 286 -4.52 16.56 11.25
C GLY A 286 -4.62 18.08 11.42
N ARG A 287 -5.79 18.61 11.79
CA ARG A 287 -5.99 20.05 12.03
C ARG A 287 -6.01 20.46 13.50
N ALA A 288 -6.64 19.67 14.37
CA ALA A 288 -6.88 20.03 15.75
C ALA A 288 -5.73 19.66 16.70
N VAL A 289 -4.88 18.69 16.32
CA VAL A 289 -3.84 18.15 17.21
C VAL A 289 -2.45 18.56 16.71
N ALA A 290 -1.71 19.28 17.56
CA ALA A 290 -0.31 19.64 17.30
C ALA A 290 0.58 18.37 17.20
N PRO A 291 1.66 18.38 16.37
CA PRO A 291 2.50 17.20 16.13
C PRO A 291 3.02 16.51 17.41
N ALA A 292 3.42 17.28 18.43
CA ALA A 292 3.88 16.75 19.70
C ALA A 292 2.78 16.01 20.48
N ARG A 293 1.53 16.50 20.42
CA ARG A 293 0.38 15.83 21.03
C ARG A 293 -0.05 14.58 20.25
N ARG A 294 0.19 14.50 18.93
CA ARG A 294 -0.10 13.29 18.13
C ARG A 294 0.69 12.09 18.60
N LEU A 295 1.97 12.31 18.95
CA LEU A 295 2.82 11.26 19.49
C LEU A 295 2.32 10.76 20.85
N ALA A 296 1.89 11.68 21.72
CA ALA A 296 1.29 11.33 23.02
C ALA A 296 -0.07 10.62 22.87
N LEU A 297 -0.87 11.01 21.88
CA LEU A 297 -2.18 10.42 21.58
C LEU A 297 -2.08 9.06 20.86
N MET A 298 -0.91 8.70 20.36
CA MET A 298 -0.69 7.45 19.63
C MET A 298 -0.99 6.21 20.49
N ARG A 299 -0.63 6.25 21.78
CA ARG A 299 -0.90 5.17 22.75
C ARG A 299 -2.39 5.00 23.08
N PRO A 300 -3.15 6.05 23.47
CA PRO A 300 -4.58 5.90 23.72
C PRO A 300 -5.36 5.60 22.45
N LEU A 301 -5.03 6.20 21.30
CA LEU A 301 -5.69 5.90 20.02
C LEU A 301 -5.49 4.45 19.58
N ALA A 302 -4.31 3.88 19.83
CA ALA A 302 -4.06 2.48 19.57
C ALA A 302 -5.02 1.57 20.35
N VAL A 303 -5.25 1.85 21.65
CA VAL A 303 -6.18 1.06 22.49
C VAL A 303 -7.65 1.33 22.15
N ILE A 304 -7.99 2.57 21.80
CA ILE A 304 -9.37 2.95 21.43
C ILE A 304 -9.82 2.27 20.13
N ALA A 305 -8.93 2.11 19.14
CA ALA A 305 -9.28 1.52 17.85
C ALA A 305 -9.94 0.12 17.93
N PRO A 306 -9.40 -0.87 18.67
CA PRO A 306 -10.06 -2.14 18.91
C PRO A 306 -11.16 -2.06 19.99
N LEU A 307 -11.04 -1.16 20.98
CA LEU A 307 -12.05 -1.00 22.03
C LEU A 307 -13.41 -0.57 21.49
N VAL A 308 -13.40 0.31 20.49
CA VAL A 308 -14.61 0.78 19.80
C VAL A 308 -15.37 -0.36 19.11
N LEU A 309 -14.70 -1.45 18.73
CA LEU A 309 -15.36 -2.59 18.12
C LEU A 309 -15.91 -3.59 19.17
N VAL A 310 -15.55 -3.49 20.44
CA VAL A 310 -16.03 -4.40 21.51
C VAL A 310 -17.56 -4.39 21.70
N PRO A 311 -18.28 -3.26 21.60
CA PRO A 311 -19.75 -3.27 21.67
C PRO A 311 -20.44 -4.07 20.56
N THR A 312 -19.73 -4.53 19.52
CA THR A 312 -20.29 -5.49 18.54
C THR A 312 -20.74 -6.80 19.18
N LEU A 313 -20.25 -7.15 20.39
CA LEU A 313 -20.74 -8.30 21.17
C LEU A 313 -22.24 -8.21 21.52
N LEU A 314 -22.80 -7.00 21.56
CA LEU A 314 -24.21 -6.77 21.90
C LEU A 314 -25.16 -6.95 20.71
N ASP A 315 -24.65 -7.50 19.59
CA ASP A 315 -25.37 -7.69 18.34
C ASP A 315 -26.11 -6.45 17.82
N PRO A 316 -25.41 -5.31 17.63
CA PRO A 316 -26.04 -4.07 17.24
C PRO A 316 -26.44 -4.06 15.74
N PRO A 317 -27.38 -3.20 15.33
CA PRO A 317 -27.83 -3.13 13.94
C PRO A 317 -26.70 -2.72 12.98
N PRO A 318 -26.80 -3.03 11.66
CA PRO A 318 -25.73 -2.79 10.69
C PRO A 318 -25.23 -1.34 10.63
N VAL A 319 -26.12 -0.37 10.88
CA VAL A 319 -25.77 1.06 10.96
C VAL A 319 -24.84 1.34 12.14
N VAL A 320 -25.07 0.70 13.29
CA VAL A 320 -24.21 0.84 14.46
C VAL A 320 -22.87 0.18 14.22
N VAL A 321 -22.84 -1.01 13.60
CA VAL A 321 -21.58 -1.65 13.16
C VAL A 321 -20.78 -0.73 12.24
N ALA A 322 -21.44 -0.08 11.27
CA ALA A 322 -20.82 0.91 10.40
C ALA A 322 -20.27 2.10 11.21
N LEU A 323 -21.02 2.62 12.19
CA LEU A 323 -20.53 3.70 13.07
C LEU A 323 -19.30 3.28 13.89
N LEU A 324 -19.28 2.04 14.41
CA LEU A 324 -18.12 1.50 15.13
C LEU A 324 -16.93 1.31 14.19
N ALA A 325 -17.14 0.83 12.97
CA ALA A 325 -16.10 0.73 11.95
C ALA A 325 -15.55 2.11 11.55
N ALA A 326 -16.40 3.12 11.44
CA ALA A 326 -15.99 4.51 11.20
C ALA A 326 -15.18 5.07 12.37
N ALA A 327 -15.59 4.81 13.62
CA ALA A 327 -14.83 5.24 14.79
C ALA A 327 -13.48 4.49 14.91
N CYS A 328 -13.41 3.22 14.50
CA CYS A 328 -12.14 2.49 14.37
C CYS A 328 -11.23 3.13 13.31
N GLY A 329 -11.77 3.44 12.12
CA GLY A 329 -11.05 4.15 11.06
C GLY A 329 -10.54 5.53 11.51
N PHE A 330 -11.35 6.27 12.28
CA PHE A 330 -10.97 7.56 12.86
C PHE A 330 -9.76 7.43 13.78
N ALA A 331 -9.75 6.42 14.66
CA ALA A 331 -8.62 6.16 15.54
C ALA A 331 -7.37 5.73 14.75
N ALA A 332 -7.54 4.90 13.72
CA ALA A 332 -6.47 4.46 12.82
C ALA A 332 -5.81 5.64 12.07
N ALA A 333 -6.58 6.67 11.71
CA ALA A 333 -6.06 7.86 11.02
C ALA A 333 -5.18 8.75 11.90
N GLY A 334 -5.34 8.72 13.22
CA GLY A 334 -4.39 9.37 14.12
C GLY A 334 -3.10 8.54 14.33
N LEU A 335 -3.21 7.22 14.24
CA LEU A 335 -2.14 6.26 14.47
C LEU A 335 -1.19 6.10 13.26
N LEU A 336 -1.74 5.75 12.10
CA LEU A 336 -0.98 5.30 10.93
C LEU A 336 -0.06 6.38 10.32
N PRO A 337 -0.54 7.62 10.05
CA PRO A 337 0.34 8.68 9.53
C PRO A 337 1.44 9.05 10.51
N THR A 338 1.15 9.06 11.81
CA THR A 338 2.12 9.35 12.88
C THR A 338 3.18 8.25 12.96
N ALA A 339 2.76 6.98 12.94
CA ALA A 339 3.65 5.82 12.90
C ALA A 339 4.55 5.83 11.65
N ASN A 340 3.97 6.11 10.48
CA ASN A 340 4.72 6.24 9.22
C ASN A 340 5.75 7.39 9.28
N GLY A 341 5.39 8.53 9.85
CA GLY A 341 6.32 9.66 10.00
C GLY A 341 7.51 9.33 10.90
N LEU A 342 7.27 8.67 12.05
CA LEU A 342 8.33 8.19 12.93
C LEU A 342 9.20 7.12 12.25
N PHE A 343 8.57 6.21 11.51
CA PHE A 343 9.26 5.17 10.76
C PHE A 343 10.25 5.78 9.77
N VAL A 344 9.82 6.78 8.98
CA VAL A 344 10.69 7.48 8.02
C VAL A 344 11.86 8.19 8.70
N ARG A 345 11.62 8.83 9.84
CA ARG A 345 12.66 9.56 10.60
C ARG A 345 13.68 8.61 11.24
N ALA A 346 13.26 7.41 11.65
CA ALA A 346 14.13 6.40 12.23
C ALA A 346 14.88 5.56 11.17
N LEU A 347 14.69 5.82 9.87
CA LEU A 347 15.28 5.06 8.76
C LEU A 347 16.33 5.87 7.99
N PRO A 348 17.55 5.34 7.80
CA PRO A 348 18.53 5.91 6.88
C PRO A 348 18.02 5.90 5.44
N ASN A 349 18.39 6.92 4.66
CA ASN A 349 17.88 7.20 3.31
C ASN A 349 18.05 6.00 2.35
N GLY A 350 19.16 5.28 2.42
CA GLY A 350 19.46 4.14 1.54
C GLY A 350 18.57 2.91 1.74
N TYR A 351 17.89 2.78 2.89
CA TYR A 351 17.14 1.58 3.25
C TYR A 351 15.61 1.76 3.28
N ARG A 352 15.11 2.98 3.02
CA ARG A 352 13.67 3.32 3.12
C ARG A 352 12.79 2.42 2.26
N ALA A 353 13.13 2.27 0.97
CA ALA A 353 12.33 1.46 0.04
C ALA A 353 12.21 0.00 0.50
N ARG A 354 13.31 -0.59 0.99
CA ARG A 354 13.34 -1.96 1.51
C ARG A 354 12.49 -2.11 2.77
N ALA A 355 12.62 -1.19 3.71
CA ALA A 355 11.87 -1.21 4.97
C ALA A 355 10.36 -1.00 4.73
N PHE A 356 9.98 -0.10 3.82
CA PHE A 356 8.58 0.08 3.40
C PHE A 356 8.02 -1.17 2.70
N GLY A 357 8.81 -1.85 1.86
CA GLY A 357 8.41 -3.10 1.24
C GLY A 357 8.08 -4.20 2.25
N VAL A 358 8.90 -4.34 3.31
CA VAL A 358 8.65 -5.28 4.41
C VAL A 358 7.38 -4.91 5.18
N MET A 359 7.22 -3.63 5.53
CA MET A 359 6.02 -3.14 6.22
C MET A 359 4.75 -3.34 5.41
N ALA A 360 4.74 -2.97 4.13
CA ALA A 360 3.60 -3.13 3.24
C ALA A 360 3.23 -4.61 3.06
N THR A 361 4.22 -5.47 2.85
CA THR A 361 4.00 -6.93 2.73
C THR A 361 3.43 -7.50 4.03
N GLY A 362 4.00 -7.14 5.18
CA GLY A 362 3.52 -7.57 6.50
C GLY A 362 2.07 -7.14 6.76
N MET A 363 1.72 -5.88 6.45
CA MET A 363 0.36 -5.38 6.57
C MET A 363 -0.64 -6.18 5.73
N GLN A 364 -0.30 -6.53 4.49
CA GLN A 364 -1.21 -7.26 3.61
C GLN A 364 -1.37 -8.73 4.03
N VAL A 365 -0.28 -9.39 4.43
CA VAL A 365 -0.31 -10.77 4.92
C VAL A 365 -1.14 -10.90 6.18
N ILE A 366 -0.97 -9.97 7.12
CA ILE A 366 -1.70 -9.95 8.39
C ILE A 366 -3.18 -9.68 8.16
N GLN A 367 -3.53 -8.76 7.26
CA GLN A 367 -4.92 -8.51 6.89
C GLN A 367 -5.57 -9.75 6.25
N GLY A 368 -4.89 -10.40 5.31
CA GLY A 368 -5.37 -11.64 4.70
C GLY A 368 -5.55 -12.77 5.71
N ALA A 369 -4.60 -12.94 6.62
CA ALA A 369 -4.67 -13.93 7.69
C ALA A 369 -5.84 -13.66 8.65
N SER A 370 -6.06 -12.40 9.06
CA SER A 370 -7.22 -12.01 9.86
C SER A 370 -8.51 -12.41 9.20
N VAL A 371 -8.73 -11.98 7.95
CA VAL A 371 -9.99 -12.25 7.23
C VAL A 371 -10.23 -13.75 7.11
N LEU A 372 -9.19 -14.52 6.82
CA LEU A 372 -9.30 -15.98 6.73
C LEU A 372 -9.68 -16.62 8.07
N VAL A 373 -8.98 -16.26 9.15
CA VAL A 373 -9.24 -16.80 10.49
C VAL A 373 -10.63 -16.40 10.98
N THR A 374 -11.03 -15.13 10.81
CA THR A 374 -12.35 -14.66 11.21
C THR A 374 -13.46 -15.24 10.36
N GLY A 375 -13.21 -15.49 9.07
CA GLY A 375 -14.16 -16.18 8.19
C GLY A 375 -14.41 -17.63 8.63
N LEU A 376 -13.34 -18.39 8.92
CA LEU A 376 -13.45 -19.76 9.43
C LEU A 376 -14.14 -19.84 10.80
N LEU A 377 -13.94 -18.84 11.65
CA LEU A 377 -14.62 -18.73 12.94
C LEU A 377 -16.11 -18.41 12.75
N ALA A 378 -16.46 -17.56 11.79
CA ALA A 378 -17.84 -17.19 11.48
C ALA A 378 -18.69 -18.37 10.98
N ASP A 379 -18.08 -19.41 10.40
CA ASP A 379 -18.80 -20.64 10.01
C ASP A 379 -19.27 -21.47 11.22
N ARG A 380 -18.62 -21.30 12.39
CA ARG A 380 -18.88 -22.12 13.59
C ARG A 380 -19.50 -21.34 14.74
N PHE A 381 -19.34 -20.02 14.73
CA PHE A 381 -19.76 -19.12 15.79
C PHE A 381 -20.51 -17.93 15.20
N SER A 382 -21.41 -17.32 15.98
CA SER A 382 -22.13 -16.12 15.54
C SER A 382 -21.15 -14.98 15.23
N ILE A 383 -21.37 -14.29 14.11
CA ILE A 383 -20.50 -13.20 13.62
C ILE A 383 -20.23 -12.14 14.69
N PRO A 384 -21.23 -11.65 15.47
CA PRO A 384 -20.99 -10.65 16.52
C PRO A 384 -20.02 -11.14 17.61
N LEU A 385 -20.07 -12.43 17.95
CA LEU A 385 -19.21 -13.03 18.96
C LEU A 385 -17.77 -13.14 18.45
N VAL A 386 -17.59 -13.54 17.18
CA VAL A 386 -16.26 -13.59 16.54
C VAL A 386 -15.63 -12.21 16.49
N VAL A 387 -16.35 -11.19 16.02
CA VAL A 387 -15.83 -9.82 15.91
C VAL A 387 -15.52 -9.25 17.29
N GLY A 388 -16.40 -9.46 18.26
CA GLY A 388 -16.23 -8.97 19.61
C GLY A 388 -15.05 -9.60 20.35
N LEU A 389 -14.91 -10.94 20.31
CA LEU A 389 -13.77 -11.64 20.92
C LEU A 389 -12.45 -11.29 20.23
N TRP A 390 -12.46 -11.19 18.89
CA TRP A 390 -11.29 -10.78 18.12
C TRP A 390 -10.84 -9.36 18.50
N SER A 391 -11.81 -8.44 18.63
CA SER A 391 -11.55 -7.07 19.06
C SER A 391 -11.07 -6.99 20.52
N ALA A 392 -11.64 -7.81 21.42
CA ALA A 392 -11.21 -7.90 22.81
C ALA A 392 -9.76 -8.43 22.93
N ALA A 393 -9.41 -9.47 22.18
CA ALA A 393 -8.03 -9.95 22.07
C ALA A 393 -7.10 -8.85 21.53
N GLY A 394 -7.60 -8.03 20.60
CA GLY A 394 -6.88 -6.87 20.09
C GLY A 394 -6.66 -5.77 21.10
N VAL A 395 -7.63 -5.46 21.96
CA VAL A 395 -7.43 -4.53 23.08
C VAL A 395 -6.29 -5.01 23.98
N VAL A 396 -6.27 -6.29 24.33
CA VAL A 396 -5.20 -6.86 25.18
C VAL A 396 -3.84 -6.77 24.49
N LEU A 397 -3.75 -7.17 23.22
CA LEU A 397 -2.50 -7.10 22.45
C LEU A 397 -2.00 -5.66 22.32
N MET A 398 -2.90 -4.72 22.07
CA MET A 398 -2.57 -3.32 21.89
C MET A 398 -2.21 -2.64 23.22
N LEU A 399 -2.82 -3.05 24.32
CA LEU A 399 -2.44 -2.65 25.68
C LEU A 399 -1.01 -3.11 25.99
N VAL A 400 -0.69 -4.37 25.73
CA VAL A 400 0.67 -4.92 25.91
C VAL A 400 1.69 -4.20 25.02
N THR A 401 1.31 -3.89 23.79
CA THR A 401 2.18 -3.17 22.83
C THR A 401 2.39 -1.72 23.26
N ALA A 402 1.35 -1.06 23.78
CA ALA A 402 1.45 0.29 24.32
C ALA A 402 2.30 0.36 25.60
N LEU A 403 2.22 -0.69 26.45
CA LEU A 403 3.04 -0.83 27.66
C LEU A 403 4.51 -1.12 27.34
N ARG A 404 4.79 -1.85 26.25
CA ARG A 404 6.16 -2.13 25.76
C ARG A 404 6.67 -1.10 24.76
N TRP A 405 6.02 0.06 24.67
CA TRP A 405 6.44 1.12 23.76
C TRP A 405 7.82 1.67 24.18
N PRO A 406 8.79 1.84 23.25
CA PRO A 406 10.11 2.35 23.58
C PRO A 406 10.05 3.73 24.22
N ASP A 407 10.93 3.98 25.19
CA ASP A 407 11.05 5.30 25.83
C ASP A 407 11.49 6.37 24.84
N GLY A 408 11.13 7.63 25.12
CA GLY A 408 11.43 8.78 24.26
C GLY A 408 12.92 8.89 23.92
N GLU A 409 13.80 8.62 24.88
CA GLU A 409 15.25 8.60 24.69
C GLU A 409 15.71 7.56 23.66
N THR A 410 15.06 6.39 23.61
CA THR A 410 15.38 5.35 22.63
C THR A 410 14.94 5.76 21.22
N ILE A 411 13.81 6.47 21.12
CA ILE A 411 13.31 7.03 19.86
C ILE A 411 14.26 8.12 19.36
N ASP A 412 14.65 9.05 20.23
CA ASP A 412 15.57 10.14 19.88
C ASP A 412 16.95 9.62 19.50
N ALA A 413 17.46 8.61 20.20
CA ALA A 413 18.72 7.94 19.86
C ALA A 413 18.67 7.26 18.49
N ALA A 414 17.56 6.60 18.15
CA ALA A 414 17.38 5.96 16.85
C ALA A 414 17.30 6.99 15.71
N VAL A 415 16.59 8.10 15.91
CA VAL A 415 16.51 9.20 14.94
C VAL A 415 17.90 9.84 14.75
N ALA A 416 18.61 10.13 15.83
CA ALA A 416 19.96 10.68 15.77
C ALA A 416 20.96 9.73 15.07
N ALA A 417 20.81 8.42 15.26
CA ALA A 417 21.62 7.43 14.55
C ALA A 417 21.35 7.41 13.05
N ALA A 418 20.08 7.49 12.63
CA ALA A 418 19.71 7.61 11.22
C ALA A 418 20.25 8.89 10.58
N ASP A 419 20.18 10.02 11.29
CA ASP A 419 20.70 11.31 10.82
C ASP A 419 22.23 11.33 10.70
N ARG A 420 22.95 10.60 11.57
CA ARG A 420 24.40 10.39 11.42
C ARG A 420 24.72 9.59 10.17
N ALA A 421 24.08 8.43 9.98
CA ALA A 421 24.30 7.60 8.80
C ALA A 421 24.03 8.37 7.49
N ASN A 422 22.98 9.20 7.46
CA ASN A 422 22.66 10.03 6.30
C ASN A 422 23.75 11.08 6.00
N ARG A 423 24.38 11.65 7.03
CA ARG A 423 25.47 12.63 6.88
C ARG A 423 26.76 11.96 6.41
N ASP A 424 27.07 10.78 6.94
CA ASP A 424 28.26 10.01 6.55
C ASP A 424 28.16 9.58 5.07
N ASP A 425 26.98 9.13 4.63
CA ASP A 425 26.71 8.81 3.22
C ASP A 425 26.86 10.04 2.30
N ALA A 426 26.40 11.21 2.75
CA ALA A 426 26.55 12.45 1.98
C ALA A 426 28.04 12.86 1.87
N ALA A 427 28.79 12.81 2.96
CA ALA A 427 30.23 13.12 2.97
C ALA A 427 31.05 12.14 2.12
N ALA A 428 30.67 10.86 2.09
CA ALA A 428 31.28 9.86 1.21
C ALA A 428 31.02 10.15 -0.28
N ARG A 429 29.83 10.67 -0.63
CA ARG A 429 29.50 11.06 -2.01
C ARG A 429 30.25 12.30 -2.46
N ASP A 430 30.37 13.30 -1.58
CA ASP A 430 31.08 14.55 -1.87
C ASP A 430 32.59 14.32 -2.02
N SER A 431 33.18 13.45 -1.18
CA SER A 431 34.58 13.05 -1.30
C SER A 431 34.86 12.23 -2.57
N ALA A 432 33.90 11.43 -3.04
CA ALA A 432 34.00 10.72 -4.31
C ALA A 432 33.84 11.64 -5.54
N HIS A 433 33.16 12.79 -5.41
CA HIS A 433 32.91 13.76 -6.49
C HIS A 433 33.77 15.03 -6.39
N GLY A 434 34.81 15.03 -5.55
CA GLY A 434 35.73 16.17 -5.41
C GLY A 434 36.39 16.60 -6.74
N PRO A 435 36.79 17.87 -6.88
CA PRO A 435 37.17 18.51 -8.16
C PRO A 435 38.55 18.09 -8.73
N GLY A 436 38.96 16.83 -8.57
CA GLY A 436 40.25 16.29 -9.01
C GLY A 436 40.17 15.09 -9.98
N GLY A 437 38.97 14.57 -10.28
CA GLY A 437 38.78 13.38 -11.11
C GLY A 437 38.90 13.62 -12.61
N ARG A 438 39.99 14.19 -13.11
CA ARG A 438 40.33 14.00 -14.53
C ARG A 438 40.73 12.53 -14.70
N PRO A 439 40.15 11.77 -15.65
CA PRO A 439 40.68 10.45 -15.99
C PRO A 439 42.14 10.67 -16.40
N ARG A 440 43.08 10.01 -15.71
CA ARG A 440 44.46 9.90 -16.19
C ARG A 440 44.37 9.31 -17.60
N ALA A 441 44.49 10.17 -18.61
CA ALA A 441 44.73 9.75 -19.98
C ALA A 441 45.97 8.85 -19.90
N GLY A 442 45.76 7.55 -20.16
CA GLY A 442 46.84 6.61 -20.28
C GLY A 442 47.85 7.17 -21.27
N ARG A 443 49.11 7.27 -20.86
CA ARG A 443 50.23 7.36 -21.78
C ARG A 443 50.12 6.14 -22.69
N ALA A 444 49.52 6.34 -23.87
CA ALA A 444 49.63 5.40 -24.96
C ALA A 444 51.11 5.37 -25.33
N THR A 445 51.74 4.23 -25.03
CA THR A 445 53.03 3.84 -25.57
C THR A 445 52.93 3.87 -27.08
N ASP A 446 53.70 4.76 -27.70
CA ASP A 446 53.80 4.92 -29.14
C ASP A 446 54.54 3.70 -29.71
N GLY A 447 53.78 2.65 -30.02
CA GLY A 447 54.25 1.42 -30.64
C GLY A 447 53.64 1.28 -32.02
N ARG A 448 54.03 2.13 -32.98
CA ARG A 448 53.69 1.96 -34.40
C ARG A 448 54.72 1.04 -35.08
N SER A 449 54.45 -0.26 -35.03
CA SER A 449 54.88 -1.19 -36.07
C SER A 449 53.82 -1.23 -37.18
N GLY A 450 54.19 -0.84 -38.40
CA GLY A 450 53.29 -0.88 -39.55
C GLY A 450 54.04 -0.64 -40.83
N GLY A 451 54.84 -1.64 -41.24
CA GLY A 451 55.47 -1.63 -42.54
C GLY A 451 54.45 -1.74 -43.67
N ARG A 452 54.69 -1.01 -44.77
CA ARG A 452 54.38 -1.49 -46.11
C ARG A 452 55.28 -0.79 -47.14
N ARG A 453 55.86 -1.66 -47.97
CA ARG A 453 56.79 -1.46 -49.09
C ARG A 453 56.24 -0.51 -50.16
N SER A 454 57.14 0.16 -50.89
CA SER A 454 57.27 0.03 -52.36
C SER A 454 58.31 1.00 -52.93
N HIS A 455 59.28 0.44 -53.69
CA HIS A 455 59.98 0.92 -54.90
C HIS A 455 60.32 2.41 -55.10
N ALA A 456 61.40 2.85 -55.75
CA ALA A 456 62.63 2.32 -56.34
C ALA A 456 63.32 3.54 -57.04
N VAL A 457 64.55 3.34 -57.50
CA VAL A 457 65.23 4.03 -58.62
C VAL A 457 66.19 5.19 -58.27
N THR A 458 67.45 4.89 -58.62
CA THR A 458 68.67 5.69 -58.88
C THR A 458 69.36 6.41 -57.73
#